data_AF-A4TCU2-F1
#
_entry.id   AF-A4TCU2-F1
#
_cell.length_a   1.000
_cell.length_b   1.000
_cell.length_c   1.000
_cell.angle_alpha   90.00
_cell.angle_beta   90.00
_cell.angle_gamma   90.00
#
_symmetry.space_group_name_H-M   'P 1'
#
loop_
_entity.id
_entity.type
_entity.pdbx_description
1 polymer ?
#
loop_
_entity_poly.entity_id
_entity_poly.type
_entity_poly.pdbx_seq_one_letter_code
_entity_poly.pdbx_strand_id
1 'polypeptide(L)'
;MRLTYVKPRTSHQISSHQARFRPSLSRFRADLHRRPFRTYDRAMAMQQIGHGGQPLRPVFRRVHPPHRVLIDLVALFPREAHCDGRYHPKGLQMDSIVEGRLTCWGLSEQGRWWGLVTYPITHGGQKDSVTHWVPASVLRLK
;
A
#
# COMPACT_ATOMS: atom_id res chain seq x y z
N MET A 1 2.98 32.03 -1.52
CA MET A 1 3.39 31.12 -0.43
C MET A 1 3.88 29.84 -1.08
N ARG A 2 5.20 29.64 -1.18
CA ARG A 2 5.83 28.61 -2.03
C ARG A 2 6.41 27.54 -1.10
N LEU A 3 5.78 26.36 -1.03
CA LEU A 3 6.33 25.22 -0.27
C LEU A 3 7.51 24.63 -1.04
N THR A 4 8.73 24.98 -0.63
CA THR A 4 9.95 24.28 -1.03
C THR A 4 10.11 23.02 -0.19
N TYR A 5 9.89 21.86 -0.83
CA TYR A 5 10.15 20.55 -0.26
C TYR A 5 11.67 20.33 -0.11
N VAL A 6 12.16 20.25 1.14
CA VAL A 6 13.57 19.96 1.44
C VAL A 6 13.73 18.44 1.58
N LYS A 7 14.47 17.85 0.63
CA LYS A 7 14.83 16.42 0.61
C LYS A 7 15.95 16.15 1.64
N PRO A 8 15.81 15.17 2.56
CA PRO A 8 16.89 14.85 3.48
C PRO A 8 18.06 14.16 2.76
N ARG A 9 19.29 14.65 3.00
CA ARG A 9 20.56 14.09 2.55
C ARG A 9 20.83 12.74 3.23
N THR A 10 21.29 11.76 2.47
CA THR A 10 21.74 10.46 2.96
C THR A 10 23.26 10.35 2.74
N SER A 11 23.99 10.21 3.84
CA SER A 11 25.41 9.81 3.94
C SER A 11 25.52 9.09 5.30
N HIS A 12 26.21 7.98 5.54
CA HIS A 12 27.31 7.30 4.90
C HIS A 12 27.28 5.78 5.20
N GLN A 13 28.13 5.08 4.45
CA GLN A 13 28.51 3.66 4.48
C GLN A 13 28.85 3.08 5.87
N ILE A 14 28.54 1.80 6.06
CA ILE A 14 29.37 0.87 6.84
C ILE A 14 29.49 -0.43 6.02
N SER A 15 30.74 -0.84 5.76
CA SER A 15 31.12 -2.06 5.06
C SER A 15 31.53 -3.15 6.05
N SER A 16 31.15 -4.39 5.70
CA SER A 16 31.85 -5.67 5.94
C SER A 16 32.22 -6.11 7.36
N HIS A 17 31.67 -7.25 7.81
CA HIS A 17 32.47 -8.46 8.04
C HIS A 17 31.61 -9.73 8.10
N GLN A 18 32.21 -10.82 7.63
CA GLN A 18 31.67 -12.17 7.37
C GLN A 18 31.27 -12.94 8.64
N ALA A 19 30.32 -13.87 8.51
CA ALA A 19 30.49 -15.23 9.04
C ALA A 19 29.58 -16.24 8.31
N ARG A 20 30.26 -17.25 7.76
CA ARG A 20 29.75 -18.46 7.10
C ARG A 20 28.93 -19.29 8.10
N PHE A 21 27.78 -19.81 7.68
CA PHE A 21 27.31 -21.15 8.09
C PHE A 21 26.36 -21.73 7.03
N ARG A 22 26.83 -22.77 6.34
CA ARG A 22 26.00 -23.77 5.64
C ARG A 22 25.79 -24.92 6.64
N PRO A 23 24.64 -25.60 6.58
CA PRO A 23 24.71 -26.94 6.00
C PRO A 23 23.59 -27.20 4.99
N SER A 24 23.95 -28.03 4.02
CA SER A 24 23.06 -28.65 3.04
C SER A 24 22.54 -29.96 3.61
N LEU A 25 21.28 -30.31 3.36
CA LEU A 25 20.86 -31.66 2.99
C LEU A 25 19.45 -31.62 2.37
N SER A 26 19.46 -31.65 1.03
CA SER A 26 18.65 -32.48 0.13
C SER A 26 17.23 -32.94 0.49
N ARG A 27 16.38 -32.78 -0.54
CA ARG A 27 15.26 -33.63 -0.98
C ARG A 27 14.01 -33.62 -0.12
N PHE A 28 12.98 -32.92 -0.61
CA PHE A 28 11.71 -33.55 -0.93
C PHE A 28 11.07 -32.85 -2.14
N ARG A 29 10.88 -33.60 -3.22
CA ARG A 29 10.19 -33.19 -4.44
C ARG A 29 9.16 -34.29 -4.73
N ALA A 30 7.88 -33.96 -4.58
CA ALA A 30 6.72 -34.63 -5.20
C ALA A 30 5.52 -33.69 -4.95
N ASP A 31 5.14 -32.87 -5.91
CA ASP A 31 4.19 -33.17 -6.99
C ASP A 31 2.73 -33.11 -6.49
N LEU A 32 2.07 -31.98 -6.78
CA LEU A 32 0.63 -31.82 -6.74
C LEU A 32 0.20 -31.00 -7.96
N HIS A 33 -0.03 -31.75 -9.04
CA HIS A 33 -0.97 -31.43 -10.11
C HIS A 33 -2.29 -30.86 -9.57
N ARG A 34 -2.62 -29.61 -9.94
CA ARG A 34 -3.88 -29.17 -10.59
C ARG A 34 -4.04 -27.65 -10.51
N ARG A 35 -3.71 -26.98 -11.63
CA ARG A 35 -4.41 -25.75 -12.03
C ARG A 35 -5.58 -26.16 -12.91
N PRO A 36 -6.74 -25.52 -12.75
CA PRO A 36 -7.18 -24.70 -13.88
C PRO A 36 -7.96 -23.47 -13.41
N PHE A 37 -7.64 -22.28 -13.93
CA PHE A 37 -8.69 -21.34 -14.32
C PHE A 37 -8.26 -20.61 -15.59
N ARG A 38 -9.06 -20.89 -16.62
CA ARG A 38 -8.93 -20.51 -18.02
C ARG A 38 -9.56 -19.13 -18.23
N THR A 39 -8.84 -18.31 -19.00
CA THR A 39 -9.32 -17.43 -20.08
C THR A 39 -10.38 -16.35 -19.79
N TYR A 40 -9.96 -15.10 -19.96
CA TYR A 40 -10.72 -14.13 -20.75
C TYR A 40 -9.81 -13.62 -21.85
N ASP A 41 -10.24 -13.77 -23.09
CA ASP A 41 -9.62 -13.15 -24.25
C ASP A 41 -10.73 -12.56 -25.13
N ARG A 42 -10.40 -11.46 -25.80
CA ARG A 42 -11.13 -10.82 -26.92
C ARG A 42 -12.13 -9.70 -26.60
N ALA A 43 -11.62 -8.47 -26.56
CA ALA A 43 -11.97 -7.42 -27.53
C ALA A 43 -11.04 -6.20 -27.42
N MET A 44 -10.79 -5.57 -28.57
CA MET A 44 -10.08 -4.31 -28.83
C MET A 44 -8.60 -4.41 -29.19
N ALA A 45 -8.37 -4.80 -30.45
CA ALA A 45 -7.21 -4.37 -31.20
C ALA A 45 -7.52 -3.02 -31.88
N MET A 46 -6.72 -2.00 -31.57
CA MET A 46 -6.34 -0.97 -32.53
C MET A 46 -4.95 -0.46 -32.13
N GLN A 47 -3.94 -0.95 -32.84
CA GLN A 47 -2.57 -0.45 -32.77
C GLN A 47 -2.51 0.96 -33.40
N GLN A 48 -1.86 1.90 -32.71
CA GLN A 48 -1.04 2.89 -33.39
C GLN A 48 0.39 2.78 -32.86
N ILE A 49 1.32 2.77 -33.80
CA ILE A 49 2.71 2.35 -33.67
C ILE A 49 3.54 3.56 -33.24
N GLY A 50 4.26 3.46 -32.12
CA GLY A 50 5.22 4.47 -31.68
C GLY A 50 5.87 4.12 -30.35
N HIS A 51 7.09 3.59 -30.41
CA HIS A 51 8.02 3.24 -29.31
C HIS A 51 7.79 1.89 -28.59
N GLY A 52 8.67 0.92 -28.88
CA GLY A 52 9.36 0.16 -27.83
C GLY A 52 8.54 -0.72 -26.88
N GLY A 53 7.46 -1.36 -27.35
CA GLY A 53 7.26 -2.79 -27.14
C GLY A 53 6.93 -3.35 -25.74
N GLN A 54 6.58 -2.55 -24.73
CA GLN A 54 5.97 -3.11 -23.51
C GLN A 54 4.71 -2.32 -23.11
N PRO A 55 3.53 -2.96 -23.00
CA PRO A 55 2.31 -2.28 -22.58
C PRO A 55 2.53 -1.64 -21.20
N LEU A 56 2.16 -0.36 -21.07
CA LEU A 56 2.24 0.37 -19.82
C LEU A 56 1.43 -0.36 -18.74
N ARG A 57 2.02 -0.54 -17.56
CA ARG A 57 1.34 -1.21 -16.44
C ARG A 57 0.04 -0.46 -16.12
N PRO A 58 -1.10 -1.15 -15.94
CA PRO A 58 -2.34 -0.49 -15.58
C PRO A 58 -2.17 0.21 -14.24
N VAL A 59 -2.37 1.53 -14.26
CA VAL A 59 -2.21 2.42 -13.09
C VAL A 59 -3.30 2.14 -12.06
N PHE A 60 -4.53 1.94 -12.52
CA PHE A 60 -5.68 1.65 -11.66
C PHE A 60 -6.12 0.20 -11.77
N ARG A 61 -6.42 -0.43 -10.64
CA ARG A 61 -6.99 -1.79 -10.58
C ARG A 61 -8.21 -1.77 -9.66
N ARG A 62 -9.40 -1.86 -10.24
CA ARG A 62 -10.65 -1.92 -9.48
C ARG A 62 -10.69 -3.22 -8.66
N VAL A 63 -11.21 -3.12 -7.44
CA VAL A 63 -11.44 -4.25 -6.54
C VAL A 63 -12.95 -4.41 -6.38
N HIS A 64 -13.49 -5.50 -6.94
CA HIS A 64 -14.90 -5.84 -6.85
C HIS A 64 -15.08 -7.36 -6.64
N PRO A 65 -15.80 -7.80 -5.59
CA PRO A 65 -16.38 -6.98 -4.51
C PRO A 65 -15.29 -6.27 -3.67
N PRO A 66 -15.62 -5.19 -2.94
CA PRO A 66 -14.64 -4.50 -2.08
C PRO A 66 -14.05 -5.45 -1.03
N HIS A 67 -12.72 -5.45 -0.89
CA HIS A 67 -12.03 -6.29 0.09
C HIS A 67 -12.00 -5.63 1.46
N ARG A 68 -12.13 -6.44 2.53
CA ARG A 68 -11.91 -5.96 3.90
C ARG A 68 -10.41 -5.81 4.15
N VAL A 69 -10.03 -4.68 4.72
CA VAL A 69 -8.64 -4.37 5.04
C VAL A 69 -8.54 -3.77 6.44
N LEU A 70 -7.42 -4.03 7.11
CA LEU A 70 -6.99 -3.29 8.28
C LEU A 70 -6.11 -2.13 7.85
N ILE A 71 -6.27 -0.98 8.50
CA ILE A 71 -5.58 0.27 8.20
C ILE A 71 -4.90 0.73 9.47
N ASP A 72 -3.58 0.84 9.44
CA ASP A 72 -2.79 1.39 10.53
C ASP A 72 -2.79 2.93 10.46
N LEU A 73 -3.62 3.58 11.29
CA LEU A 73 -3.71 5.05 11.29
C LEU A 73 -2.49 5.71 11.95
N VAL A 74 -1.79 5.01 12.84
CA VAL A 74 -0.56 5.52 13.48
C VAL A 74 0.54 5.68 12.42
N ALA A 75 0.68 4.68 11.56
CA ALA A 75 1.64 4.73 10.46
C ALA A 75 1.19 5.67 9.32
N LEU A 76 -0.13 5.82 9.12
CA LEU A 76 -0.70 6.71 8.10
C LEU A 76 -0.56 8.20 8.49
N PHE A 77 -0.73 8.51 9.76
CA PHE A 77 -0.63 9.86 10.32
C PHE A 77 0.43 9.90 11.43
N PRO A 78 1.73 9.88 11.07
CA PRO A 78 2.80 9.95 12.04
C PRO A 78 2.66 11.21 12.91
N ARG A 79 2.72 11.03 14.22
CA ARG A 79 2.74 12.15 15.16
C ARG A 79 4.09 12.86 15.07
N GLU A 80 4.05 14.20 15.09
CA GLU A 80 5.24 14.98 15.35
C GLU A 80 5.71 14.76 16.79
N ALA A 81 7.02 14.71 17.01
CA ALA A 81 7.60 14.40 18.33
C ALA A 81 7.25 15.45 19.41
N HIS A 82 6.98 16.68 18.97
CA HIS A 82 6.56 17.80 19.81
C HIS A 82 5.36 18.46 19.17
N CYS A 83 4.17 18.13 19.66
CA CYS A 83 2.95 18.82 19.27
C CYS A 83 2.75 20.01 20.22
N ASP A 84 2.86 21.24 19.72
CA ASP A 84 2.49 22.46 20.49
C ASP A 84 0.97 22.59 20.69
N GLY A 85 0.19 21.67 20.10
CA GLY A 85 -1.27 21.62 20.19
C GLY A 85 -1.77 21.11 21.55
N ARG A 86 -2.80 21.76 22.09
CA ARG A 86 -3.51 21.29 23.30
C ARG A 86 -4.41 20.10 22.96
N TYR A 87 -4.48 19.14 23.87
CA TYR A 87 -5.44 18.03 23.78
C TYR A 87 -6.88 18.54 23.65
N HIS A 88 -7.64 17.97 22.71
CA HIS A 88 -9.06 18.23 22.56
C HIS A 88 -9.84 16.91 22.71
N PRO A 89 -10.75 16.77 23.71
CA PRO A 89 -11.43 15.50 23.97
C PRO A 89 -12.36 15.04 22.85
N LYS A 90 -12.78 15.95 21.97
CA LYS A 90 -13.54 15.66 20.74
C LYS A 90 -12.67 15.68 19.46
N GLY A 91 -11.35 15.60 19.62
CA GLY A 91 -10.42 15.56 18.49
C GLY A 91 -10.52 14.25 17.70
N LEU A 92 -9.96 14.26 16.49
CA LEU A 92 -9.84 13.07 15.65
C LEU A 92 -8.91 12.05 16.30
N GLN A 93 -9.37 10.81 16.39
CA GLN A 93 -8.58 9.69 16.89
C GLN A 93 -7.87 9.03 15.70
N MET A 94 -6.55 9.25 15.61
CA MET A 94 -5.70 8.74 14.53
C MET A 94 -4.70 7.68 15.03
N ASP A 95 -4.81 7.24 16.28
CA ASP A 95 -3.84 6.36 16.94
C ASP A 95 -4.33 4.91 17.10
N SER A 96 -5.06 4.40 16.10
CA SER A 96 -5.63 3.06 16.13
C SER A 96 -5.52 2.32 14.80
N ILE A 97 -5.76 1.01 14.83
CA ILE A 97 -5.96 0.19 13.63
C ILE A 97 -7.46 0.03 13.39
N VAL A 98 -7.93 0.36 12.19
CA VAL A 98 -9.36 0.34 11.84
C VAL A 98 -9.63 -0.60 10.66
N GLU A 99 -10.82 -1.22 10.64
CA GLU A 99 -11.29 -1.99 9.48
C GLU A 99 -11.91 -1.05 8.44
N GLY A 100 -11.57 -1.26 7.17
CA GLY A 100 -12.12 -0.54 6.04
C GLY A 100 -12.40 -1.43 4.83
N ARG A 101 -12.90 -0.81 3.76
CA ARG A 101 -13.24 -1.46 2.49
C ARG A 101 -12.41 -0.88 1.36
N LEU A 102 -11.57 -1.71 0.77
CA LEU A 102 -10.74 -1.39 -0.37
C LEU A 102 -11.54 -1.58 -1.67
N THR A 103 -11.61 -0.53 -2.49
CA THR A 103 -12.39 -0.52 -3.75
C THR A 103 -11.52 -0.36 -5.00
N CYS A 104 -10.31 0.16 -4.86
CA CYS A 104 -9.41 0.40 -5.99
C CYS A 104 -7.95 0.41 -5.53
N TRP A 105 -7.05 -0.10 -6.37
CA TRP A 105 -5.62 0.15 -6.27
C TRP A 105 -5.20 1.20 -7.29
N GLY A 106 -4.26 2.06 -6.92
CA GLY A 106 -3.61 3.05 -7.77
C GLY A 106 -2.09 2.94 -7.65
N LEU A 107 -1.39 2.98 -8.79
CA LEU A 107 0.08 3.03 -8.84
C LEU A 107 0.51 4.51 -8.91
N SER A 108 1.35 4.95 -7.98
CA SER A 108 1.91 6.32 -8.03
C SER A 108 2.99 6.43 -9.11
N GLU A 109 3.35 7.66 -9.47
CA GLU A 109 4.44 7.96 -10.42
C GLU A 109 5.77 7.32 -9.99
N GLN A 110 6.02 7.21 -8.68
CA GLN A 110 7.21 6.57 -8.10
C GLN A 110 7.07 5.04 -7.99
N GLY A 111 6.03 4.44 -8.59
CA GLY A 111 5.80 3.00 -8.63
C GLY A 111 5.30 2.39 -7.30
N ARG A 112 4.78 3.20 -6.37
CA ARG A 112 4.23 2.71 -5.10
C ARG A 112 2.74 2.45 -5.24
N TRP A 113 2.24 1.39 -4.61
CA TRP A 113 0.80 1.08 -4.59
C TRP A 113 0.06 1.85 -3.49
N TRP A 114 -1.14 2.30 -3.81
CA TRP A 114 -2.09 2.98 -2.95
C TRP A 114 -3.45 2.34 -3.07
N GLY A 115 -4.17 2.17 -1.97
CA GLY A 115 -5.55 1.68 -1.96
C GLY A 115 -6.52 2.82 -1.73
N LEU A 116 -7.60 2.89 -2.51
CA LEU A 116 -8.76 3.72 -2.21
C LEU A 116 -9.64 2.96 -1.22
N VAL A 117 -9.64 3.42 0.03
CA VAL A 117 -10.27 2.72 1.15
C VAL A 117 -11.30 3.60 1.83
N THR A 118 -12.47 3.03 2.13
CA THR A 118 -13.49 3.67 2.96
C THR A 118 -13.47 3.05 4.36
N TYR A 119 -13.35 3.87 5.41
CA TYR A 119 -13.24 3.41 6.81
C TYR A 119 -13.82 4.43 7.80
N PRO A 120 -14.21 4.00 9.01
CA PRO A 120 -14.67 4.91 10.05
C PRO A 120 -13.50 5.64 10.72
N ILE A 121 -13.65 6.94 10.96
CA ILE A 121 -12.80 7.74 11.83
C ILE A 121 -13.59 8.17 13.06
N THR A 122 -12.99 8.03 14.24
CA THR A 122 -13.64 8.41 15.50
C THR A 122 -13.24 9.82 15.90
N HIS A 123 -14.19 10.58 16.43
CA HIS A 123 -13.94 11.87 17.08
C HIS A 123 -14.86 12.04 18.30
N GLY A 124 -14.26 12.27 19.46
CA GLY A 124 -14.99 12.16 20.73
C GLY A 124 -15.71 10.82 20.85
N GLY A 125 -17.05 10.84 20.90
CA GLY A 125 -17.91 9.64 20.94
C GLY A 125 -18.59 9.29 19.61
N GLN A 126 -18.27 9.98 18.51
CA GLN A 126 -18.95 9.84 17.21
C GLN A 126 -18.02 9.20 16.18
N LYS A 127 -18.58 8.53 15.17
CA LYS A 127 -17.85 7.89 14.07
C LYS A 127 -18.37 8.32 12.72
N ASP A 128 -17.47 8.83 11.88
CA ASP A 128 -17.79 9.24 10.51
C ASP A 128 -17.05 8.38 9.49
N SER A 129 -17.64 8.19 8.31
CA SER A 129 -17.00 7.43 7.24
C SER A 129 -16.17 8.35 6.35
N VAL A 130 -14.90 7.99 6.13
CA VAL A 130 -13.99 8.71 5.23
C VAL A 130 -13.52 7.77 4.12
N THR A 131 -13.31 8.34 2.92
CA THR A 131 -12.68 7.62 1.79
C THR A 131 -11.36 8.29 1.46
N HIS A 132 -10.27 7.52 1.45
CA HIS A 132 -8.92 8.05 1.36
C HIS A 132 -8.02 7.13 0.51
N TRP A 133 -7.07 7.73 -0.21
CA TRP A 133 -5.95 7.00 -0.79
C TRP A 133 -4.91 6.71 0.29
N VAL A 134 -4.76 5.43 0.62
CA VAL A 134 -3.91 4.95 1.70
C VAL A 134 -2.72 4.18 1.10
N PRO A 135 -1.46 4.43 1.54
CA PRO A 135 -0.32 3.66 1.07
C PRO A 135 -0.50 2.16 1.33
N ALA A 136 -0.16 1.31 0.36
CA ALA A 136 -0.25 -0.14 0.55
C ALA A 136 0.60 -0.65 1.74
N SER A 137 1.64 0.07 2.14
CA SER A 137 2.49 -0.26 3.28
C SER A 137 1.74 -0.29 4.61
N VAL A 138 0.70 0.53 4.77
CA VAL A 138 -0.10 0.63 6.02
C VAL A 138 -1.41 -0.17 5.96
N LEU A 139 -1.63 -0.90 4.86
CA LEU A 139 -2.79 -1.77 4.67
C LEU A 139 -2.44 -3.22 4.94
N ARG A 140 -3.36 -3.98 5.54
CA ARG A 140 -3.29 -5.44 5.66
C ARG A 140 -4.61 -6.05 5.21
N LEU A 141 -4.55 -7.10 4.40
CA LEU A 141 -5.75 -7.87 4.07
C LEU A 141 -6.23 -8.61 5.33
N LYS A 142 -7.54 -8.60 5.57
CA LYS A 142 -8.17 -9.28 6.71
C LYS A 142 -8.67 -10.66 6.31
#